data_AF-A0A952VD36-F1
#
_entry.id   AF-A0A952VD36-F1
#
_cell.length_a   1.000
_cell.length_b   1.000
_cell.length_c   1.000
_cell.angle_alpha   90.00
_cell.angle_beta   90.00
_cell.angle_gamma   90.00
#
_symmetry.space_group_name_H-M   'P 1'
#
loop_
_entity.id
_entity.type
_entity.pdbx_description
1 polymer ?
#
loop_
_entity_poly.entity_id
_entity_poly.type
_entity_poly.pdbx_seq_one_letter_code
_entity_poly.pdbx_strand_id
1 'polypeptide(L)' 'MQTVDGIEIEKNANGQDAFIRIDLSRYSEQLRPFLEEIGMIEEDFEEEWKNGLTLEEARERTIERIRKRWNK' A
#
# COMPACT_ATOMS: atom_id res chain seq x y z
N MET A 1 14.68 26.71 -16.62
CA MET A 1 14.20 25.44 -16.04
C MET A 1 12.69 25.49 -16.09
N GLN A 2 12.02 24.53 -16.74
CA GLN A 2 10.56 24.42 -16.65
C GLN A 2 10.26 23.85 -15.26
N THR A 3 9.89 24.72 -14.33
CA THR A 3 9.31 24.32 -13.05
C THR A 3 7.83 24.09 -13.30
N VAL A 4 7.44 22.82 -13.47
CA VAL A 4 6.04 22.44 -13.33
C VAL A 4 5.75 22.47 -11.83
N ASP A 5 4.71 23.20 -11.43
CA ASP A 5 4.38 23.38 -10.02
C ASP A 5 4.16 22.00 -9.35
N GLY A 6 4.88 21.75 -8.25
CA GLY A 6 4.88 20.47 -7.54
C GLY A 6 5.75 19.36 -8.15
N ILE A 7 6.61 19.65 -9.14
CA ILE A 7 7.58 18.69 -9.71
C ILE A 7 8.99 19.28 -9.71
N GLU A 8 9.92 18.60 -9.05
CA GLU A 8 11.35 18.94 -9.05
C GLU A 8 12.16 17.79 -9.65
N ILE A 9 13.09 18.12 -10.56
CA ILE A 9 14.02 17.14 -11.15
C ILE A 9 15.42 17.41 -10.61
N GLU A 10 16.02 16.41 -9.98
CA GLU A 10 17.37 16.44 -9.46
C GLU A 10 18.34 15.78 -10.44
N LYS A 11 19.45 16.47 -10.71
CA LYS A 11 20.50 16.02 -11.62
C LYS A 11 21.61 15.30 -10.87
N ASN A 12 22.16 14.24 -11.46
CA ASN A 12 23.37 13.59 -10.95
C ASN A 12 24.63 14.45 -11.18
N ALA A 13 25.78 13.97 -10.70
CA ALA A 13 27.08 14.63 -10.85
C ALA A 13 27.49 14.88 -12.32
N ASN A 14 26.88 14.16 -13.28
CA ASN A 14 27.12 14.32 -14.71
C ASN A 14 26.11 15.29 -15.38
N GLY A 15 25.23 15.92 -14.62
CA GLY A 15 24.20 16.84 -15.11
C GLY A 15 22.98 16.16 -15.75
N GLN A 16 22.87 14.84 -15.66
CA GLN A 16 21.75 14.06 -16.18
C GLN A 16 20.64 13.96 -15.13
N ASP A 17 19.38 13.96 -15.58
CA ASP A 17 18.23 13.81 -14.70
C ASP A 17 18.27 12.43 -14.03
N ALA A 18 18.21 12.40 -12.70
CA ALA A 18 18.47 11.20 -11.92
C ALA A 18 17.34 10.90 -10.94
N PHE A 19 16.78 11.92 -10.29
CA PHE A 19 15.65 11.77 -9.39
C PHE A 19 14.57 12.80 -9.71
N ILE A 20 13.34 12.45 -9.37
CA ILE A 20 12.19 13.34 -9.45
C ILE A 20 11.52 13.37 -8.07
N ARG A 21 11.14 14.55 -7.61
CA ARG A 21 10.28 14.75 -6.45
C ARG A 21 8.94 15.26 -6.95
N ILE A 22 7.87 14.57 -6.58
CA ILE A 22 6.51 14.92 -7.01
C ILE A 22 5.64 15.15 -5.77
N ASP A 23 4.93 16.26 -5.75
CA ASP A 23 3.94 16.57 -4.72
C ASP A 23 2.71 15.67 -4.88
N LEU A 24 2.61 14.68 -4.00
CA LEU A 24 1.49 13.72 -3.99
C LEU A 24 0.15 14.38 -3.71
N SER A 25 0.09 15.53 -3.03
CA SER A 25 -1.19 16.21 -2.79
C SER A 25 -1.84 16.73 -4.08
N ARG A 26 -1.02 16.97 -5.11
CA ARG A 26 -1.45 17.50 -6.42
C ARG A 26 -1.56 16.44 -7.49
N TYR A 27 -0.74 15.40 -7.39
CA TYR A 27 -0.61 14.38 -8.42
C TYR A 27 -0.99 12.96 -7.97
N SER A 28 -1.62 12.82 -6.80
CA SER A 28 -2.02 11.51 -6.23
C SER A 28 -2.82 10.66 -7.21
N GLU A 29 -3.84 11.23 -7.85
CA GLU A 29 -4.70 10.48 -8.76
C GLU A 29 -3.95 9.99 -10.01
N GLN A 30 -3.07 10.82 -10.60
CA GLN A 30 -2.28 10.40 -11.76
C GLN A 30 -1.21 9.38 -11.40
N LEU A 31 -0.62 9.48 -10.19
CA LEU A 31 0.43 8.58 -9.74
C LEU A 31 -0.09 7.29 -9.11
N ARG A 32 -1.37 7.25 -8.72
CA ARG A 32 -1.99 6.12 -8.04
C ARG A 32 -1.72 4.76 -8.72
N PRO A 33 -1.87 4.59 -10.05
CA PRO A 33 -1.60 3.30 -10.69
C PRO A 33 -0.14 2.84 -10.52
N PHE A 34 0.79 3.79 -10.58
CA PHE A 34 2.21 3.51 -10.40
C PHE A 34 2.54 3.20 -8.94
N LEU A 35 1.96 3.94 -7.99
CA LEU A 35 2.15 3.73 -6.56
C LEU A 35 1.57 2.39 -6.08
N GLU A 36 0.46 1.94 -6.67
CA GLU A 36 -0.11 0.60 -6.48
C GLU A 36 0.82 -0.49 -7.04
N GLU A 37 1.37 -0.32 -8.25
CA GLU A 37 2.30 -1.28 -8.86
C GLU A 37 3.55 -1.53 -8.00
N ILE A 38 4.09 -0.49 -7.37
CA ILE A 38 5.28 -0.59 -6.51
C ILE A 38 4.94 -0.93 -5.05
N GLY A 39 3.67 -1.17 -4.72
CA GLY A 39 3.22 -1.54 -3.38
C GLY A 39 3.37 -0.44 -2.34
N MET A 40 3.41 0.83 -2.76
CA MET A 40 3.47 1.98 -1.85
C MET A 40 2.09 2.43 -1.36
N ILE A 41 1.04 1.99 -2.03
CA ILE A 41 -0.33 2.06 -1.53
C ILE A 41 -0.66 0.66 -1.02
N GLU A 42 -0.61 0.48 0.31
CA GLU A 42 -1.23 -0.70 0.93
C GLU A 42 -2.73 -0.63 0.59
N GLU A 43 -3.27 -1.71 0.01
CA GLU A 43 -4.71 -1.85 -0.17
C GLU A 43 -5.41 -1.49 1.13
N ASP A 44 -6.45 -0.66 1.02
CA ASP A 44 -7.15 0.01 2.12
C ASP A 44 -7.22 -0.91 3.33
N PHE A 45 -6.51 -0.56 4.41
CA PHE A 45 -6.64 -1.25 5.70
C PHE A 45 -8.13 -1.42 6.07
N GLU A 46 -8.99 -0.48 5.67
CA GLU A 46 -10.43 -0.60 5.82
C GLU A 46 -11.09 -1.71 4.97
N GLU A 47 -10.63 -1.98 3.75
CA GLU A 47 -11.09 -3.13 2.95
C GLU A 47 -10.56 -4.45 3.51
N GLU A 48 -9.29 -4.53 3.89
CA GLU A 48 -8.76 -5.73 4.55
C GLU A 48 -9.46 -6.00 5.89
N TRP A 49 -9.76 -4.96 6.66
CA TRP A 49 -10.50 -5.04 7.92
C TRP A 49 -11.95 -5.48 7.70
N LYS A 50 -12.61 -5.05 6.62
CA LYS A 50 -13.95 -5.55 6.22
C LYS A 50 -13.92 -7.03 5.87
N ASN A 51 -12.81 -7.52 5.32
CA ASN A 51 -12.57 -8.93 5.03
C ASN A 51 -12.04 -9.73 6.23
N GLY A 52 -11.91 -9.11 7.40
CA GLY A 52 -11.52 -9.75 8.64
C GLY A 52 -12.53 -10.81 9.09
N LEU A 53 -12.06 -11.79 9.86
CA LEU A 53 -12.93 -12.84 10.40
C LEU A 53 -14.01 -12.24 11.29
N THR A 54 -15.24 -12.67 11.07
CA THR A 54 -16.33 -12.41 12.01
C THR A 54 -16.09 -13.15 13.33
N LEU A 55 -16.74 -12.68 14.40
CA LEU A 55 -16.62 -13.30 15.73
C LEU A 55 -17.06 -14.78 15.72
N GLU A 56 -18.04 -15.11 14.89
CA GLU A 56 -18.56 -16.47 14.73
C GLU A 56 -17.54 -17.37 14.04
N GLU A 57 -16.95 -16.92 12.93
CA GLU A 57 -15.89 -17.67 12.23
C GLU A 57 -14.63 -17.83 13.09
N ALA A 58 -14.27 -16.80 13.87
CA ALA A 58 -13.16 -16.87 14.81
C ALA A 58 -13.42 -17.90 15.92
N ARG A 59 -14.66 -17.95 16.43
CA ARG A 59 -15.09 -18.91 17.45
C ARG A 59 -15.06 -20.34 16.90
N GLU A 60 -15.61 -20.58 15.71
CA GLU A 60 -15.62 -21.90 15.09
C GLU A 60 -14.21 -22.41 14.82
N ARG A 61 -13.35 -21.58 14.21
CA ARG A 61 -11.94 -21.93 13.96
C ARG A 61 -11.18 -22.23 15.25
N THR A 62 -11.48 -21.52 16.33
CA THR A 62 -10.89 -21.78 17.65
C THR A 62 -11.35 -23.12 18.21
N ILE A 63 -12.65 -23.40 18.17
CA ILE A 63 -13.22 -24.66 18.63
C ILE A 63 -12.65 -25.84 17.84
N GLU A 64 -12.55 -25.74 16.51
CA GLU A 64 -11.95 -26.77 15.67
C GLU A 64 -10.49 -27.03 16.01
N ARG A 65 -9.70 -25.96 16.21
CA ARG A 65 -8.29 -26.09 16.63
C ARG A 65 -8.14 -26.77 17.98
N ILE A 66 -8.99 -26.43 18.95
CA ILE A 66 -9.01 -27.06 20.27
C ILE A 66 -9.39 -28.55 20.15
N ARG A 67 -10.46 -28.87 19.41
CA ARG A 67 -10.89 -30.25 19.16
C ARG A 67 -9.80 -31.08 18.48
N LYS A 68 -9.14 -30.54 17.46
CA LYS A 68 -8.04 -31.21 16.76
C LYS A 68 -6.84 -31.47 17.69
N ARG A 69 -6.61 -30.61 18.67
CA ARG A 69 -5.55 -30.77 19.67
C ARG A 69 -5.90 -31.76 20.77
N TRP A 70 -7.19 -31.93 21.11
CA TRP A 70 -7.66 -32.87 22.12
C TRP A 70 -7.96 -34.28 21.57
N ASN A 71 -8.28 -34.39 20.27
CA ASN A 71 -8.45 -35.68 19.58
C ASN A 71 -7.12 -36.26 19.05
N LYS A 72 -5.98 -35.78 19.57
CA LYS A 72 -4.62 -36.21 19.25
C LYS A 72 -3.95 -36.69 20.53
#